data_AF-A0A1I0DRX3-F1
#
_entry.id   AF-A0A1I0DRX3-F1
#
_cell.length_a   1.000
_cell.length_b   1.000
_cell.length_c   1.000
_cell.angle_alpha   90.00
_cell.angle_beta   90.00
_cell.angle_gamma   90.00
#
_symmetry.space_group_name_H-M   'P 1'
#
loop_
_entity.id
_entity.type
_entity.pdbx_description
1 polymer ?
#
loop_
_entity_poly.entity_id
_entity_poly.type
_entity_poly.pdbx_seq_one_letter_code
_entity_poly.pdbx_strand_id
1 'polypeptide(L)'
;MKRLIIIFLLTCVSLLGNAQTVTEPDFSWGNCHYFNANIGDTILFMGINVVLLDMKNHYNKLSVDNDTIELKVSRRSLPMSSNIVRAFIADNRNVKNLVANKAAHGLLKKDALICLSDNQNMMLNPDSYRFPVSYNDGFNWNMNEDNHMFSYLAKGSNSGGEANANEGIGIALTGSRGIEKHWLLAIEDSKVVWVEDQKNGRNSKQCCVLLQSNSNPSVFYVYDRLYANTIQVKEGQEVRMGELLGTVWGDENWAYLQLAVVKSDTIPGYENRYANCVNFFPQLYELYFKNSFNFTKSFTRGKVDFARPPQSNGNRKNLLAFEEYAGMGWGLGVWNTADKVMFCTKGEQGNARLKKVLFGGSEAECRNPDNYFDYEINVRNGVYRVRSQVGDVELPSWQKMEYEGVEAATYNLNAGEQKWTSERVVKVIDRKLTVRIYVDPKNEKVAAISEIVFQQAY
;
A
#
# COMPACT_ATOMS: atom_id res chain seq x y z
N MET A 1 58.09 -13.56 -36.71
CA MET A 1 56.96 -12.59 -36.64
C MET A 1 55.57 -13.24 -36.76
N LYS A 2 55.28 -14.14 -37.71
CA LYS A 2 53.93 -14.73 -37.87
C LYS A 2 53.40 -15.52 -36.65
N ARG A 3 54.27 -16.21 -35.88
CA ARG A 3 53.86 -16.95 -34.66
C ARG A 3 53.55 -16.04 -33.46
N LEU A 4 54.16 -14.86 -33.37
CA LEU A 4 53.91 -13.88 -32.30
C LEU A 4 52.54 -13.19 -32.48
N ILE A 5 52.13 -12.95 -33.73
CA ILE A 5 50.81 -12.37 -34.05
C ILE A 5 49.68 -13.33 -33.66
N ILE A 6 49.85 -14.64 -33.85
CA ILE A 6 48.85 -15.65 -33.49
C ILE A 6 48.67 -15.75 -31.97
N ILE A 7 49.77 -15.68 -31.21
CA ILE A 7 49.72 -15.68 -29.74
C ILE A 7 49.05 -14.40 -29.20
N PHE A 8 49.33 -13.25 -29.83
CA PHE A 8 48.70 -11.98 -29.48
C PHE A 8 47.19 -11.95 -29.84
N LEU A 9 46.80 -12.56 -30.95
CA LEU A 9 45.38 -12.70 -31.31
C LEU A 9 44.63 -13.66 -30.37
N LEU A 10 45.25 -14.77 -29.98
CA LEU A 10 44.65 -15.74 -29.04
C LEU A 10 44.53 -15.16 -27.61
N THR A 11 45.47 -14.29 -27.19
CA THR A 11 45.36 -13.58 -25.91
C THR A 11 44.31 -12.47 -25.95
N CYS A 12 44.12 -11.77 -27.08
CA CYS A 12 43.01 -10.83 -27.26
C CYS A 12 41.64 -11.53 -27.26
N VAL A 13 41.53 -12.75 -27.79
CA VAL A 13 40.27 -13.53 -27.77
C VAL A 13 39.97 -14.09 -26.38
N SER A 14 40.98 -14.38 -25.55
CA SER A 14 40.77 -14.72 -24.13
C SER A 14 40.51 -13.50 -23.23
N LEU A 15 40.82 -12.29 -23.71
CA LEU A 15 40.49 -11.01 -23.05
C LEU A 15 39.11 -10.47 -23.44
N LEU A 16 38.44 -11.09 -24.41
CA LEU A 16 36.97 -11.06 -24.50
C LEU A 16 36.42 -11.99 -23.40
N GLY A 17 36.78 -11.65 -22.15
CA GLY A 17 36.24 -12.29 -20.97
C GLY A 17 34.72 -12.26 -21.03
N ASN A 18 34.11 -13.34 -20.56
CA ASN A 18 32.67 -13.48 -20.35
C ASN A 18 32.10 -12.12 -19.93
N ALA A 19 31.46 -11.41 -20.87
CA ALA A 19 30.60 -10.31 -20.50
C ALA A 19 29.58 -10.94 -19.56
N GLN A 20 29.67 -10.61 -18.26
CA GLN A 20 28.70 -11.10 -17.29
C GLN A 20 27.34 -10.65 -17.82
N THR A 21 26.54 -11.62 -18.25
CA THR A 21 25.22 -11.37 -18.82
C THR A 21 24.36 -10.75 -17.74
N VAL A 22 24.17 -9.43 -17.83
CA VAL A 22 23.19 -8.69 -17.04
C VAL A 22 21.84 -9.36 -17.27
N THR A 23 21.12 -9.65 -16.19
CA THR A 23 19.78 -10.21 -16.31
C THR A 23 18.86 -9.15 -16.92
N GLU A 24 18.17 -9.48 -18.01
CA GLU A 24 17.19 -8.56 -18.60
C GLU A 24 15.94 -8.47 -17.71
N PRO A 25 15.42 -7.27 -17.43
CA PRO A 25 14.17 -7.12 -16.71
C PRO A 25 12.97 -7.50 -17.57
N ASP A 26 11.91 -8.04 -16.95
CA ASP A 26 10.64 -8.29 -17.63
C ASP A 26 10.03 -7.00 -18.20
N PHE A 27 10.20 -5.88 -17.50
CA PHE A 27 9.91 -4.53 -17.98
C PHE A 27 10.58 -3.48 -17.07
N SER A 28 10.60 -2.23 -17.52
CA SER A 28 11.13 -1.10 -16.75
C SER A 28 10.18 0.10 -16.80
N TRP A 29 10.21 0.92 -15.76
CA TRP A 29 9.48 2.18 -15.69
C TRP A 29 10.29 3.19 -14.88
N GLY A 30 10.79 4.23 -15.55
CA GLY A 30 11.86 5.06 -15.02
C GLY A 30 13.13 4.26 -14.71
N ASN A 31 13.71 4.49 -13.55
CA ASN A 31 14.88 3.76 -13.03
C ASN A 31 14.49 2.47 -12.27
N CYS A 32 13.23 2.04 -12.36
CA CYS A 32 12.74 0.81 -11.74
C CYS A 32 12.68 -0.32 -12.77
N HIS A 33 13.36 -1.42 -12.47
CA HIS A 33 13.47 -2.61 -13.30
C HIS A 33 12.81 -3.79 -12.57
N TYR A 34 11.86 -4.45 -13.23
CA TYR A 34 11.05 -5.50 -12.62
C TYR A 34 11.47 -6.88 -13.12
N PHE A 35 11.66 -7.81 -12.20
CA PHE A 35 12.17 -9.16 -12.45
C PHE A 35 11.27 -10.21 -11.80
N ASN A 36 10.80 -11.17 -12.58
CA ASN A 36 10.19 -12.38 -12.09
C ASN A 36 11.27 -13.37 -11.63
N ALA A 37 11.22 -13.76 -10.36
CA ALA A 37 12.15 -14.72 -9.75
C ALA A 37 11.41 -15.87 -9.04
N ASN A 38 11.88 -17.10 -9.24
CA ASN A 38 11.61 -18.21 -8.34
C ASN A 38 12.59 -18.18 -7.16
N ILE A 39 12.24 -18.87 -6.07
CA ILE A 39 13.21 -19.09 -4.99
C ILE A 39 14.44 -19.81 -5.56
N GLY A 40 15.62 -19.24 -5.30
CA GLY A 40 16.93 -19.69 -5.80
C GLY A 40 17.39 -19.02 -7.09
N ASP A 41 16.52 -18.30 -7.82
CA ASP A 41 16.92 -17.56 -9.01
C ASP A 41 17.87 -16.42 -8.64
N THR A 42 18.91 -16.21 -9.46
CA THR A 42 19.86 -15.10 -9.33
C THR A 42 19.61 -14.06 -10.42
N ILE A 43 19.49 -12.80 -10.02
CA ILE A 43 19.41 -11.63 -10.89
C ILE A 43 20.73 -10.87 -10.78
N LEU A 44 21.44 -10.69 -11.89
CA LEU A 44 22.61 -9.83 -11.94
C LEU A 44 22.17 -8.41 -12.30
N PHE A 45 22.25 -7.48 -11.35
CA PHE A 45 21.85 -6.09 -11.51
C PHE A 45 22.99 -5.15 -11.09
N MET A 46 23.46 -4.30 -12.01
CA MET A 46 24.59 -3.37 -11.77
C MET A 46 25.85 -4.06 -11.19
N GLY A 47 26.14 -5.29 -11.61
CA GLY A 47 27.27 -6.08 -11.10
C GLY A 47 27.04 -6.72 -9.72
N ILE A 48 25.85 -6.56 -9.15
CA ILE A 48 25.43 -7.13 -7.87
C ILE A 48 24.50 -8.31 -8.11
N ASN A 49 24.77 -9.45 -7.47
CA ASN A 49 23.88 -10.60 -7.48
C ASN A 49 22.76 -10.39 -6.46
N VAL A 50 21.52 -10.50 -6.92
CA VAL A 50 20.32 -10.50 -6.09
C VAL A 50 19.65 -11.87 -6.19
N VAL A 51 19.43 -12.54 -5.06
CA VAL A 51 18.87 -13.89 -5.02
C VAL A 51 17.62 -13.90 -4.15
N LEU A 52 16.52 -14.45 -4.65
CA LEU A 52 15.35 -14.75 -3.81
C LEU A 52 15.63 -16.00 -2.98
N LEU A 53 15.87 -15.85 -1.68
CA LEU A 53 16.25 -16.95 -0.80
C LEU A 53 15.06 -17.73 -0.27
N ASP A 54 14.00 -17.02 0.13
CA ASP A 54 12.81 -17.62 0.74
C ASP A 54 11.61 -16.69 0.68
N MET A 55 10.41 -17.24 0.87
CA MET A 55 9.17 -16.49 0.99
C MET A 55 8.27 -17.07 2.07
N LYS A 56 7.72 -16.18 2.89
CA LYS A 56 6.71 -16.55 3.89
C LYS A 56 5.59 -15.52 3.92
N ASN A 57 4.39 -15.94 3.52
CA ASN A 57 3.24 -15.06 3.35
C ASN A 57 3.62 -13.86 2.47
N HIS A 58 3.45 -12.63 2.96
CA HIS A 58 3.80 -11.42 2.22
C HIS A 58 5.26 -10.97 2.42
N TYR A 59 6.09 -11.70 3.17
CA TYR A 59 7.51 -11.42 3.36
C TYR A 59 8.38 -12.28 2.44
N ASN A 60 9.50 -11.71 2.02
CA ASN A 60 10.42 -12.30 1.06
C ASN A 60 11.83 -11.98 1.53
N LYS A 61 12.69 -13.00 1.52
CA LYS A 61 14.08 -12.88 1.96
C LYS A 61 14.96 -12.81 0.73
N LEU A 62 15.72 -11.73 0.58
CA LEU A 62 16.65 -11.53 -0.53
C LEU A 62 18.09 -11.58 -0.02
N SER A 63 18.97 -12.21 -0.79
CA SER A 63 20.40 -11.93 -0.74
C SER A 63 20.68 -10.80 -1.71
N VAL A 64 21.39 -9.76 -1.27
CA VAL A 64 21.89 -8.68 -2.14
C VAL A 64 23.39 -8.61 -1.91
N ASP A 65 24.16 -9.13 -2.86
CA ASP A 65 25.58 -9.45 -2.67
C ASP A 65 25.78 -10.34 -1.41
N ASN A 66 26.51 -9.85 -0.41
CA ASN A 66 26.79 -10.55 0.83
C ASN A 66 25.80 -10.24 1.97
N ASP A 67 24.86 -9.32 1.75
CA ASP A 67 23.83 -8.96 2.72
C ASP A 67 22.55 -9.76 2.52
N THR A 68 21.83 -9.97 3.61
CA THR A 68 20.49 -10.59 3.58
C THR A 68 19.48 -9.60 4.13
N ILE A 69 18.46 -9.29 3.34
CA ILE A 69 17.37 -8.37 3.70
C ILE A 69 16.03 -9.08 3.65
N GLU A 70 15.13 -8.69 4.54
CA GLU A 70 13.75 -9.18 4.54
C GLU A 70 12.81 -8.05 4.14
N LEU A 71 12.03 -8.27 3.09
CA LEU A 71 11.16 -7.28 2.48
C LEU A 71 9.73 -7.79 2.39
N LYS A 72 8.79 -6.96 2.85
CA LYS A 72 7.36 -7.15 2.58
C LYS A 72 7.05 -6.87 1.11
N VAL A 73 5.98 -7.47 0.60
CA VAL A 73 5.31 -6.97 -0.60
C VAL A 73 4.96 -5.50 -0.34
N SER A 74 5.43 -4.64 -1.23
CA SER A 74 5.43 -3.19 -1.16
C SER A 74 4.04 -2.60 -1.42
N ARG A 75 3.02 -3.12 -0.76
CA ARG A 75 1.66 -2.59 -0.77
C ARG A 75 1.63 -1.15 -0.27
N ARG A 76 2.41 -0.93 0.79
CA ARG A 76 2.63 0.32 1.53
C ARG A 76 4.05 0.44 2.10
N SER A 77 4.85 -0.60 2.04
CA SER A 77 6.22 -0.55 2.57
C SER A 77 7.13 0.21 1.60
N LEU A 78 8.15 0.88 2.14
CA LEU A 78 9.16 1.57 1.35
C LEU A 78 10.27 0.60 0.90
N PRO A 79 11.03 0.94 -0.15
CA PRO A 79 12.13 0.12 -0.61
C PRO A 79 13.30 0.17 0.37
N MET A 80 14.16 -0.85 0.32
CA MET A 80 15.40 -0.89 1.10
C MET A 80 16.60 -0.75 0.16
N SER A 81 17.61 -0.02 0.60
CA SER A 81 18.88 0.10 -0.13
C SER A 81 19.95 -0.76 0.51
N SER A 82 20.69 -1.51 -0.30
CA SER A 82 21.95 -2.17 0.08
C SER A 82 22.97 -1.88 -1.02
N ASN A 83 24.11 -1.30 -0.63
CA ASN A 83 25.13 -0.78 -1.55
C ASN A 83 24.57 0.23 -2.56
N ILE A 84 24.67 -0.05 -3.86
CA ILE A 84 24.14 0.79 -4.95
C ILE A 84 22.73 0.36 -5.40
N VAL A 85 22.22 -0.75 -4.87
CA VAL A 85 20.95 -1.34 -5.28
C VAL A 85 19.87 -0.97 -4.28
N ARG A 86 18.75 -0.47 -4.80
CA ARG A 86 17.50 -0.30 -4.05
C ARG A 86 16.50 -1.33 -4.52
N ALA A 87 15.92 -2.06 -3.58
CA ALA A 87 15.01 -3.17 -3.83
C ALA A 87 13.68 -3.02 -3.10
N PHE A 88 12.60 -3.44 -3.75
CA PHE A 88 11.32 -3.74 -3.10
C PHE A 88 10.63 -4.92 -3.79
N ILE A 89 9.73 -5.59 -3.08
CA ILE A 89 8.93 -6.68 -3.65
C ILE A 89 7.63 -6.08 -4.19
N ALA A 90 7.45 -6.06 -5.50
CA ALA A 90 6.26 -5.50 -6.13
C ALA A 90 5.03 -6.39 -5.89
N ASP A 91 5.20 -7.70 -5.98
CA ASP A 91 4.14 -8.69 -5.78
C ASP A 91 4.73 -10.07 -5.45
N ASN A 92 3.92 -10.97 -4.89
CA ASN A 92 4.31 -12.36 -4.68
C ASN A 92 3.11 -13.32 -4.74
N ARG A 93 3.39 -14.62 -4.94
CA ARG A 93 2.34 -15.62 -5.19
C ARG A 93 1.34 -15.75 -4.03
N ASN A 94 1.79 -15.58 -2.80
CA ASN A 94 0.95 -15.72 -1.61
C ASN A 94 -0.06 -14.56 -1.52
N VAL A 95 0.37 -13.34 -1.84
CA VAL A 95 -0.50 -12.16 -1.90
C VAL A 95 -1.51 -12.28 -3.03
N LYS A 96 -1.06 -12.65 -4.24
CA LYS A 96 -1.93 -12.94 -5.38
C LYS A 96 -2.98 -13.99 -5.04
N ASN A 97 -2.63 -15.01 -4.24
CA ASN A 97 -3.53 -16.10 -3.90
C ASN A 97 -4.71 -15.70 -3.00
N LEU A 98 -4.63 -14.56 -2.29
CA LEU A 98 -5.68 -14.10 -1.38
C LEU A 98 -7.00 -13.71 -2.06
N VAL A 99 -6.97 -13.35 -3.35
CA VAL A 99 -8.05 -12.56 -3.98
C VAL A 99 -8.57 -13.19 -5.28
N ALA A 100 -9.82 -12.93 -5.66
CA ALA A 100 -10.40 -13.51 -6.88
C ALA A 100 -9.95 -12.81 -8.17
N ASN A 101 -9.76 -11.49 -8.15
CA ASN A 101 -9.35 -10.68 -9.29
C ASN A 101 -7.85 -10.84 -9.64
N LYS A 102 -7.41 -12.06 -9.97
CA LYS A 102 -6.00 -12.41 -10.29
C LYS A 102 -5.41 -11.60 -11.43
N ALA A 103 -6.23 -11.01 -12.31
CA ALA A 103 -5.79 -10.22 -13.45
C ALA A 103 -4.97 -8.99 -13.04
N ALA A 104 -5.28 -8.37 -11.89
CA ALA A 104 -4.50 -7.25 -11.35
C ALA A 104 -3.04 -7.66 -11.06
N HIS A 105 -2.84 -8.90 -10.62
CA HIS A 105 -1.54 -9.54 -10.36
C HIS A 105 -0.95 -10.22 -11.62
N GLY A 106 -1.36 -9.78 -12.81
CA GLY A 106 -1.02 -10.44 -14.06
C GLY A 106 0.46 -10.36 -14.42
N LEU A 107 1.21 -9.39 -13.88
CA LEU A 107 2.67 -9.26 -14.05
C LEU A 107 3.49 -10.31 -13.30
N LEU A 108 2.94 -10.88 -12.23
CA LEU A 108 3.58 -11.95 -11.49
C LEU A 108 3.45 -13.28 -12.25
N LYS A 109 4.60 -13.78 -12.74
CA LYS A 109 4.72 -15.04 -13.49
C LYS A 109 5.47 -16.14 -12.72
N LYS A 110 6.29 -15.75 -11.74
CA LYS A 110 7.05 -16.67 -10.87
C LYS A 110 6.63 -16.50 -9.39
N ASP A 111 7.48 -16.89 -8.45
CA ASP A 111 7.19 -16.81 -7.02
C ASP A 111 7.07 -15.36 -6.53
N ALA A 112 7.98 -14.47 -6.95
CA ALA A 112 7.95 -13.04 -6.64
C ALA A 112 8.25 -12.18 -7.87
N LEU A 113 7.68 -10.98 -7.87
CA LEU A 113 8.04 -9.88 -8.77
C LEU A 113 8.88 -8.89 -7.96
N ILE A 114 10.17 -8.84 -8.24
CA ILE A 114 11.15 -8.02 -7.53
C ILE A 114 11.41 -6.77 -8.37
N CYS A 115 11.35 -5.60 -7.74
CA CYS A 115 11.77 -4.36 -8.37
C CYS A 115 13.15 -3.95 -7.85
N LEU A 116 14.08 -3.72 -8.76
CA LEU A 116 15.43 -3.24 -8.50
C LEU A 116 15.65 -1.90 -9.20
N SER A 117 16.38 -1.00 -8.56
CA SER A 117 16.71 0.31 -9.09
C SER A 117 18.08 0.75 -8.59
N ASP A 118 18.74 1.64 -9.34
CA ASP A 118 19.91 2.36 -8.84
C ASP A 118 19.48 3.29 -7.70
N ASN A 119 20.13 3.21 -6.54
CA ASN A 119 19.81 4.06 -5.40
C ASN A 119 20.43 5.47 -5.47
N GLN A 120 21.33 5.72 -6.42
CA GLN A 120 21.92 7.04 -6.67
C GLN A 120 20.99 7.94 -7.49
N ASN A 121 20.00 7.34 -8.15
CA ASN A 121 19.02 8.02 -8.99
C ASN A 121 17.62 7.89 -8.40
N MET A 122 16.74 8.87 -8.62
CA MET A 122 15.32 8.69 -8.26
C MET A 122 14.69 7.59 -9.11
N MET A 123 13.74 6.85 -8.54
CA MET A 123 12.96 5.82 -9.25
C MET A 123 12.23 6.43 -10.44
N LEU A 124 11.67 7.63 -10.26
CA LEU A 124 11.09 8.45 -11.30
C LEU A 124 11.73 9.84 -11.26
N ASN A 125 12.34 10.27 -12.37
CA ASN A 125 12.98 11.57 -12.46
C ASN A 125 11.94 12.71 -12.34
N PRO A 126 12.04 13.63 -11.36
CA PRO A 126 11.11 14.75 -11.19
C PRO A 126 11.01 15.71 -12.39
N ASP A 127 11.99 15.71 -13.29
CA ASP A 127 11.96 16.50 -14.52
C ASP A 127 11.06 15.87 -15.59
N SER A 128 10.76 14.58 -15.47
CA SER A 128 9.91 13.81 -16.39
C SER A 128 8.62 13.33 -15.76
N TYR A 129 8.57 13.25 -14.42
CA TYR A 129 7.43 12.76 -13.68
C TYR A 129 6.98 13.71 -12.56
N ARG A 130 5.67 13.83 -12.35
CA ARG A 130 5.06 14.67 -11.33
C ARG A 130 4.06 13.90 -10.47
N PHE A 131 3.98 14.24 -9.19
CA PHE A 131 2.92 13.72 -8.34
C PHE A 131 1.54 14.07 -8.92
N PRO A 132 0.58 13.13 -9.01
CA PRO A 132 -0.63 13.23 -9.83
C PRO A 132 -1.73 14.14 -9.24
N VAL A 133 -1.42 14.89 -8.17
CA VAL A 133 -2.34 15.84 -7.53
C VAL A 133 -1.63 17.18 -7.39
N SER A 134 -2.31 18.25 -7.76
CA SER A 134 -1.81 19.62 -7.62
C SER A 134 -1.69 20.04 -6.16
N TYR A 135 -0.55 20.66 -5.83
CA TYR A 135 -0.29 21.25 -4.53
C TYR A 135 -0.94 22.63 -4.34
N ASN A 136 -1.43 23.26 -5.43
CA ASN A 136 -1.91 24.66 -5.41
C ASN A 136 -3.02 24.91 -4.38
N ASP A 137 -3.84 23.89 -4.10
CA ASP A 137 -4.95 23.99 -3.16
C ASP A 137 -4.59 23.50 -1.74
N GLY A 138 -3.30 23.42 -1.41
CA GLY A 138 -2.80 22.95 -0.13
C GLY A 138 -2.99 21.45 0.08
N PHE A 139 -2.93 20.65 -1.00
CA PHE A 139 -3.02 19.20 -0.90
C PHE A 139 -1.93 18.63 0.00
N ASN A 140 -2.30 17.73 0.91
CA ASN A 140 -1.38 17.00 1.75
C ASN A 140 -1.74 15.51 1.74
N TRP A 141 -0.81 14.69 1.26
CA TRP A 141 -0.97 13.25 1.25
C TRP A 141 -0.61 12.65 2.60
N ASN A 142 -1.63 12.12 3.30
CA ASN A 142 -1.46 11.55 4.63
C ASN A 142 -1.11 10.05 4.65
N MET A 143 -1.18 9.36 3.50
CA MET A 143 -0.82 7.95 3.26
C MET A 143 -1.48 6.93 4.20
N ASN A 144 -2.63 7.28 4.77
CA ASN A 144 -3.39 6.43 5.69
C ASN A 144 -4.59 5.78 5.02
N GLU A 145 -4.59 5.73 3.69
CA GLU A 145 -5.68 5.18 2.92
C GLU A 145 -5.79 3.65 3.05
N ASP A 146 -7.02 3.18 3.20
CA ASP A 146 -7.34 1.77 3.32
C ASP A 146 -7.22 1.03 1.98
N ASN A 147 -7.46 1.75 0.89
CA ASN A 147 -7.41 1.27 -0.50
C ASN A 147 -6.03 1.56 -1.12
N HIS A 148 -5.02 0.81 -0.71
CA HIS A 148 -3.68 0.88 -1.29
C HIS A 148 -3.44 -0.28 -2.28
N MET A 149 -2.28 -0.29 -2.94
CA MET A 149 -1.96 -1.29 -3.96
C MET A 149 -2.03 -2.72 -3.40
N PHE A 150 -2.91 -3.55 -3.98
CA PHE A 150 -3.17 -4.94 -3.55
C PHE A 150 -3.66 -5.09 -2.11
N SER A 151 -4.29 -4.05 -1.54
CA SER A 151 -4.99 -4.14 -0.26
C SER A 151 -6.07 -5.22 -0.31
N TYR A 152 -6.12 -6.07 0.71
CA TYR A 152 -7.13 -7.12 0.81
C TYR A 152 -8.50 -6.52 1.16
N LEU A 153 -9.43 -6.55 0.20
CA LEU A 153 -10.79 -6.02 0.33
C LEU A 153 -11.76 -7.16 0.66
N ALA A 154 -11.59 -7.81 1.80
CA ALA A 154 -12.65 -8.65 2.34
C ALA A 154 -13.91 -7.80 2.52
N LYS A 155 -15.03 -8.28 1.99
CA LYS A 155 -16.32 -7.74 2.42
C LYS A 155 -16.44 -8.00 3.92
N GLY A 156 -17.08 -7.08 4.66
CA GLY A 156 -17.28 -7.22 6.11
C GLY A 156 -17.80 -8.62 6.46
N SER A 157 -17.55 -9.07 7.69
CA SER A 157 -17.57 -10.48 8.14
C SER A 157 -18.83 -11.32 7.88
N ASN A 158 -19.86 -10.80 7.20
CA ASN A 158 -21.13 -11.46 6.89
C ASN A 158 -21.45 -11.59 5.39
N SER A 159 -20.52 -11.31 4.48
CA SER A 159 -20.78 -11.40 3.03
C SER A 159 -19.91 -12.47 2.38
N GLY A 160 -20.51 -13.62 2.06
CA GLY A 160 -19.87 -14.76 1.40
C GLY A 160 -19.50 -14.56 -0.08
N GLY A 161 -19.00 -13.38 -0.43
CA GLY A 161 -18.41 -13.13 -1.75
C GLY A 161 -16.89 -13.28 -1.68
N GLU A 162 -16.29 -13.66 -2.81
CA GLU A 162 -14.82 -13.71 -2.91
C GLU A 162 -14.22 -12.32 -2.69
N ALA A 163 -13.10 -12.26 -1.97
CA ALA A 163 -12.40 -11.02 -1.70
C ALA A 163 -11.59 -10.60 -2.93
N ASN A 164 -11.47 -9.29 -3.14
CA ASN A 164 -10.65 -8.72 -4.22
C ASN A 164 -9.45 -7.96 -3.64
N ALA A 165 -8.42 -7.79 -4.47
CA ALA A 165 -7.35 -6.84 -4.23
C ALA A 165 -7.78 -5.47 -4.76
N ASN A 166 -7.46 -4.41 -4.04
CA ASN A 166 -7.61 -3.07 -4.57
C ASN A 166 -6.62 -2.85 -5.73
N GLU A 167 -7.13 -2.44 -6.90
CA GLU A 167 -6.34 -2.13 -8.08
C GLU A 167 -5.90 -0.66 -8.08
N GLY A 168 -4.60 -0.42 -7.95
CA GLY A 168 -4.03 0.92 -7.81
C GLY A 168 -4.00 1.43 -6.37
N ILE A 169 -3.81 2.74 -6.24
CA ILE A 169 -3.75 3.47 -4.97
C ILE A 169 -4.91 4.46 -4.94
N GLY A 170 -5.70 4.41 -3.87
CA GLY A 170 -6.80 5.31 -3.62
C GLY A 170 -6.36 6.55 -2.86
N ILE A 171 -6.03 7.64 -3.54
CA ILE A 171 -5.58 8.90 -2.91
C ILE A 171 -6.77 9.66 -2.34
N ALA A 172 -6.80 9.86 -1.02
CA ALA A 172 -7.94 10.47 -0.35
C ALA A 172 -8.08 11.96 -0.69
N LEU A 173 -9.23 12.35 -1.24
CA LEU A 173 -9.52 13.71 -1.69
C LEU A 173 -10.88 14.19 -1.15
N THR A 174 -11.23 13.76 0.06
CA THR A 174 -12.54 14.00 0.68
C THR A 174 -12.87 15.48 0.87
N GLY A 175 -11.86 16.33 1.06
CA GLY A 175 -12.02 17.78 1.11
C GLY A 175 -12.35 18.45 -0.23
N SER A 176 -12.42 17.69 -1.34
CA SER A 176 -12.69 18.19 -2.70
C SER A 176 -14.02 17.68 -3.28
N ARG A 177 -14.92 17.16 -2.44
CA ARG A 177 -16.24 16.67 -2.86
C ARG A 177 -17.05 17.77 -3.54
N GLY A 178 -17.42 17.55 -4.80
CA GLY A 178 -18.33 18.43 -5.54
C GLY A 178 -17.82 19.85 -5.76
N ILE A 179 -16.52 20.09 -5.54
CA ILE A 179 -15.86 21.38 -5.73
C ILE A 179 -14.62 21.19 -6.60
N GLU A 180 -14.28 22.19 -7.40
CA GLU A 180 -13.09 22.20 -8.25
C GLU A 180 -11.84 22.45 -7.39
N LYS A 181 -11.38 21.41 -6.70
CA LYS A 181 -10.23 21.45 -5.80
C LYS A 181 -9.36 20.20 -5.97
N HIS A 182 -8.06 20.37 -5.72
CA HIS A 182 -7.03 19.32 -5.84
C HIS A 182 -7.02 18.72 -7.24
N TRP A 183 -6.83 19.59 -8.24
CA TRP A 183 -6.72 19.20 -9.63
C TRP A 183 -5.75 18.04 -9.84
N LEU A 184 -6.20 17.07 -10.62
CA LEU A 184 -5.41 15.91 -10.99
C LEU A 184 -4.58 16.23 -12.23
N LEU A 185 -3.33 15.78 -12.20
CA LEU A 185 -2.32 16.16 -13.16
C LEU A 185 -1.83 14.94 -13.93
N ALA A 186 -1.48 15.13 -15.21
CA ALA A 186 -0.74 14.12 -15.96
C ALA A 186 0.60 13.84 -15.26
N ILE A 187 0.85 12.57 -14.93
CA ILE A 187 2.05 12.12 -14.21
C ILE A 187 3.32 12.31 -15.04
N GLU A 188 3.23 12.22 -16.37
CA GLU A 188 4.31 12.54 -17.31
C GLU A 188 3.71 13.00 -18.64
N ASP A 189 4.55 13.29 -19.63
CA ASP A 189 4.11 13.48 -21.02
C ASP A 189 3.43 12.20 -21.52
N SER A 190 2.22 12.34 -22.06
CA SER A 190 1.38 11.20 -22.41
C SER A 190 0.38 11.52 -23.51
N LYS A 191 -0.15 10.47 -24.13
CA LYS A 191 -1.32 10.56 -25.01
C LYS A 191 -2.57 10.06 -24.30
N VAL A 192 -3.67 10.82 -24.39
CA VAL A 192 -4.98 10.40 -23.90
C VAL A 192 -5.54 9.35 -24.86
N VAL A 193 -5.72 8.12 -24.38
CA VAL A 193 -6.13 6.99 -25.22
C VAL A 193 -7.63 6.85 -25.29
N TRP A 194 -8.33 7.08 -24.17
CA TRP A 194 -9.78 7.17 -24.12
C TRP A 194 -10.21 7.91 -22.85
N VAL A 195 -11.44 8.41 -22.90
CA VAL A 195 -12.15 9.05 -21.79
C VAL A 195 -13.51 8.37 -21.70
N GLU A 196 -13.71 7.55 -20.66
CA GLU A 196 -14.94 6.78 -20.47
C GLU A 196 -15.82 7.47 -19.42
N ASP A 197 -16.93 8.04 -19.87
CA ASP A 197 -17.94 8.62 -18.99
C ASP A 197 -18.97 7.55 -18.65
N GLN A 198 -19.22 7.27 -17.37
CA GLN A 198 -20.34 6.41 -16.99
C GLN A 198 -21.64 7.19 -17.22
N LYS A 199 -22.27 7.10 -18.40
CA LYS A 199 -23.45 7.93 -18.73
C LYS A 199 -24.78 7.40 -18.16
N ASN A 200 -24.82 6.18 -17.63
CA ASN A 200 -26.03 5.54 -17.13
C ASN A 200 -25.92 5.13 -15.65
N GLY A 201 -26.91 5.52 -14.83
CA GLY A 201 -27.05 5.08 -13.43
C GLY A 201 -26.67 6.14 -12.38
N ARG A 202 -26.61 5.73 -11.09
CA ARG A 202 -26.31 6.61 -9.94
C ARG A 202 -24.90 7.24 -9.99
N ASN A 203 -24.02 6.67 -10.82
CA ASN A 203 -22.66 7.15 -11.11
C ASN A 203 -22.59 7.96 -12.41
N SER A 204 -23.69 8.54 -12.90
CA SER A 204 -23.80 9.28 -14.18
C SER A 204 -22.83 10.46 -14.39
N LYS A 205 -21.99 10.73 -13.38
CA LYS A 205 -21.05 11.83 -13.27
C LYS A 205 -19.60 11.37 -13.09
N GLN A 206 -19.35 10.06 -13.02
CA GLN A 206 -18.02 9.50 -12.92
C GLN A 206 -17.40 9.37 -14.32
N CYS A 207 -16.13 9.70 -14.42
CA CYS A 207 -15.31 9.53 -15.61
C CYS A 207 -14.03 8.76 -15.24
N CYS A 208 -13.49 8.04 -16.23
CA CYS A 208 -12.19 7.39 -16.16
C CYS A 208 -11.37 7.81 -17.38
N VAL A 209 -10.11 8.17 -17.16
CA VAL A 209 -9.18 8.57 -18.21
C VAL A 209 -8.03 7.58 -18.26
N LEU A 210 -7.71 7.10 -19.46
CA LEU A 210 -6.50 6.32 -19.72
C LEU A 210 -5.49 7.17 -20.48
N LEU A 211 -4.28 7.27 -19.92
CA LEU A 211 -3.13 7.87 -20.59
C LEU A 211 -2.13 6.79 -20.99
N GLN A 212 -1.54 6.90 -22.17
CA GLN A 212 -0.39 6.11 -22.60
C GLN A 212 0.88 6.93 -22.39
N SER A 213 1.86 6.32 -21.74
CA SER A 213 3.17 6.92 -21.50
C SER A 213 3.91 7.19 -22.82
N ASN A 214 4.48 8.39 -22.96
CA ASN A 214 5.37 8.72 -24.08
C ASN A 214 6.79 8.15 -23.87
N SER A 215 7.23 7.99 -22.62
CA SER A 215 8.55 7.44 -22.31
C SER A 215 8.60 5.91 -22.45
N ASN A 216 7.48 5.22 -22.23
CA ASN A 216 7.32 3.79 -22.43
C ASN A 216 5.91 3.45 -22.95
N PRO A 217 5.72 3.25 -24.27
CA PRO A 217 4.41 2.97 -24.86
C PRO A 217 3.67 1.73 -24.33
N SER A 218 4.34 0.84 -23.59
CA SER A 218 3.71 -0.30 -22.92
C SER A 218 3.15 0.03 -21.53
N VAL A 219 3.38 1.24 -21.02
CA VAL A 219 2.89 1.72 -19.72
C VAL A 219 1.69 2.64 -19.91
N PHE A 220 0.66 2.41 -19.12
CA PHE A 220 -0.57 3.19 -19.12
C PHE A 220 -0.91 3.67 -17.70
N TYR A 221 -1.53 4.84 -17.62
CA TYR A 221 -2.01 5.44 -16.38
C TYR A 221 -3.54 5.50 -16.38
N VAL A 222 -4.14 4.85 -15.40
CA VAL A 222 -5.60 4.87 -15.19
C VAL A 222 -5.91 5.88 -14.10
N TYR A 223 -6.66 6.92 -14.47
CA TYR A 223 -7.24 7.88 -13.55
C TYR A 223 -8.75 7.62 -13.48
N ASP A 224 -9.18 6.89 -12.46
CA ASP A 224 -10.59 6.54 -12.26
C ASP A 224 -11.19 7.34 -11.10
N ARG A 225 -12.52 7.40 -11.06
CA ARG A 225 -13.33 8.20 -10.13
C ARG A 225 -13.16 9.70 -10.33
N LEU A 226 -12.94 10.14 -11.57
CA LEU A 226 -12.93 11.55 -11.94
C LEU A 226 -14.35 12.10 -12.04
N TYR A 227 -14.51 13.41 -11.89
CA TYR A 227 -15.77 14.10 -12.12
C TYR A 227 -15.88 14.51 -13.59
N ALA A 228 -16.80 13.85 -14.32
CA ALA A 228 -17.01 14.03 -15.76
C ALA A 228 -17.15 15.50 -16.19
N ASN A 229 -17.78 16.34 -15.35
CA ASN A 229 -18.02 17.75 -15.66
C ASN A 229 -16.76 18.64 -15.61
N THR A 230 -15.65 18.13 -15.06
CA THR A 230 -14.40 18.88 -14.89
C THR A 230 -13.28 18.39 -15.79
N ILE A 231 -13.52 17.33 -16.58
CA ILE A 231 -12.52 16.75 -17.47
C ILE A 231 -12.05 17.79 -18.49
N GLN A 232 -10.73 18.00 -18.57
CA GLN A 232 -10.09 18.99 -19.45
C GLN A 232 -9.48 18.38 -20.70
N VAL A 233 -9.54 17.05 -20.83
CA VAL A 233 -8.86 16.31 -21.89
C VAL A 233 -9.83 15.51 -22.74
N LYS A 234 -9.41 15.18 -23.97
CA LYS A 234 -10.18 14.36 -24.91
C LYS A 234 -9.33 13.24 -25.48
N GLU A 235 -9.97 12.16 -25.92
CA GLU A 235 -9.29 11.08 -26.64
C GLU A 235 -8.45 11.62 -27.81
N GLY A 236 -7.23 11.11 -27.92
CA GLY A 236 -6.24 11.51 -28.93
C GLY A 236 -5.40 12.73 -28.57
N GLN A 237 -5.72 13.47 -27.50
CA GLN A 237 -4.95 14.63 -27.06
C GLN A 237 -3.59 14.22 -26.48
N GLU A 238 -2.53 14.92 -26.90
CA GLU A 238 -1.24 14.89 -26.21
C GLU A 238 -1.28 15.83 -25.01
N VAL A 239 -0.85 15.35 -23.85
CA VAL A 239 -0.76 16.12 -22.61
C VAL A 239 0.67 16.12 -22.11
N ARG A 240 1.07 17.25 -21.52
CA ARG A 240 2.39 17.37 -20.90
C ARG A 240 2.34 16.99 -19.42
N MET A 241 3.50 16.59 -18.87
CA MET A 241 3.67 16.40 -17.42
C MET A 241 3.13 17.62 -16.66
N GLY A 242 2.23 17.38 -15.72
CA GLY A 242 1.63 18.42 -14.89
C GLY A 242 0.46 19.17 -15.52
N GLU A 243 0.03 18.82 -16.73
CA GLU A 243 -1.18 19.35 -17.34
C GLU A 243 -2.43 18.84 -16.61
N LEU A 244 -3.48 19.65 -16.56
CA LEU A 244 -4.72 19.36 -15.83
C LEU A 244 -5.53 18.29 -16.56
N LEU A 245 -5.99 17.28 -15.83
CA LEU A 245 -6.86 16.22 -16.35
C LEU A 245 -8.32 16.44 -15.94
N GLY A 246 -8.56 16.81 -14.69
CA GLY A 246 -9.88 16.90 -14.08
C GLY A 246 -9.80 16.95 -12.55
N THR A 247 -10.94 16.86 -11.87
CA THR A 247 -11.02 16.65 -10.41
C THR A 247 -11.71 15.33 -10.09
N VAL A 248 -11.75 14.94 -8.81
CA VAL A 248 -12.43 13.71 -8.39
C VAL A 248 -13.95 13.86 -8.31
N TRP A 249 -14.67 12.80 -8.65
CA TRP A 249 -16.08 12.66 -8.32
C TRP A 249 -16.21 12.29 -6.85
N GLY A 250 -17.08 13.03 -6.15
CA GLY A 250 -17.47 12.73 -4.78
C GLY A 250 -18.97 12.54 -4.70
N ASP A 251 -19.44 11.37 -4.28
CA ASP A 251 -20.80 11.25 -3.76
C ASP A 251 -20.81 11.58 -2.26
N GLU A 252 -21.97 11.47 -1.60
CA GLU A 252 -22.07 11.65 -0.14
C GLU A 252 -21.16 10.68 0.64
N ASN A 253 -20.70 9.60 0.02
CA ASN A 253 -20.01 8.49 0.66
C ASN A 253 -18.48 8.51 0.41
N TRP A 254 -18.03 8.64 -0.83
CA TRP A 254 -16.63 8.45 -1.26
C TRP A 254 -16.13 9.61 -2.11
N ALA A 255 -14.88 10.01 -1.88
CA ALA A 255 -14.16 10.96 -2.74
C ALA A 255 -12.65 10.68 -2.66
N TYR A 256 -12.16 9.94 -3.64
CA TYR A 256 -10.76 9.58 -3.78
C TYR A 256 -10.45 9.33 -5.26
N LEU A 257 -9.21 9.60 -5.66
CA LEU A 257 -8.69 9.18 -6.96
C LEU A 257 -8.28 7.72 -6.86
N GLN A 258 -8.79 6.86 -7.75
CA GLN A 258 -8.20 5.54 -7.95
C GLN A 258 -7.19 5.62 -9.08
N LEU A 259 -5.91 5.64 -8.71
CA LEU A 259 -4.79 5.73 -9.64
C LEU A 259 -4.15 4.36 -9.82
N ALA A 260 -4.00 3.90 -11.05
CA ALA A 260 -3.23 2.70 -11.35
C ALA A 260 -2.21 2.93 -12.47
N VAL A 261 -1.10 2.21 -12.39
CA VAL A 261 -0.11 2.08 -13.46
C VAL A 261 -0.23 0.66 -14.01
N VAL A 262 -0.29 0.50 -15.32
CA VAL A 262 -0.53 -0.78 -15.98
C VAL A 262 0.49 -1.02 -17.08
N LYS A 263 1.03 -2.24 -17.14
CA LYS A 263 1.87 -2.69 -18.25
C LYS A 263 1.04 -3.53 -19.21
N SER A 264 0.97 -3.12 -20.47
CA SER A 264 0.29 -3.87 -21.51
C SER A 264 0.95 -3.67 -22.87
N ASP A 265 0.99 -4.73 -23.68
CA ASP A 265 1.52 -4.65 -25.05
C ASP A 265 0.44 -4.17 -26.05
N THR A 266 -0.81 -4.11 -25.59
CA THR A 266 -1.97 -3.56 -26.32
C THR A 266 -2.67 -2.51 -25.47
N ILE A 267 -3.40 -1.59 -26.10
CA ILE A 267 -4.22 -0.59 -25.39
C ILE A 267 -5.26 -1.32 -24.52
N PRO A 268 -5.25 -1.14 -23.19
CA PRO A 268 -6.29 -1.66 -22.32
C PRO A 268 -7.65 -1.02 -22.64
N GLY A 269 -8.70 -1.82 -22.71
CA GLY A 269 -10.07 -1.31 -22.72
C GLY A 269 -10.55 -0.98 -21.30
N TYR A 270 -11.74 -0.39 -21.18
CA TYR A 270 -12.28 -0.02 -19.88
C TYR A 270 -12.46 -1.21 -18.93
N GLU A 271 -13.01 -2.34 -19.40
CA GLU A 271 -13.30 -3.51 -18.56
C GLU A 271 -12.05 -4.22 -18.02
N ASN A 272 -10.94 -4.17 -18.76
CA ASN A 272 -9.67 -4.78 -18.37
C ASN A 272 -8.58 -3.75 -18.02
N ARG A 273 -8.98 -2.50 -17.74
CA ARG A 273 -8.06 -1.38 -17.45
C ARG A 273 -7.14 -1.61 -16.26
N TYR A 274 -7.44 -2.57 -15.40
CA TYR A 274 -6.63 -2.94 -14.23
C TYR A 274 -5.91 -4.28 -14.37
N ALA A 275 -5.91 -4.91 -15.55
CA ALA A 275 -5.08 -6.09 -15.77
C ALA A 275 -3.60 -5.68 -15.73
N ASN A 276 -2.72 -6.52 -15.16
CA ASN A 276 -1.27 -6.27 -15.09
C ASN A 276 -0.89 -4.95 -14.40
N CYS A 277 -1.45 -4.69 -13.21
CA CYS A 277 -1.06 -3.52 -12.41
C CYS A 277 0.41 -3.60 -12.00
N VAL A 278 1.15 -2.53 -12.28
CA VAL A 278 2.50 -2.29 -11.79
C VAL A 278 2.37 -1.79 -10.36
N ASN A 279 3.01 -2.45 -9.39
CA ASN A 279 3.08 -1.87 -8.04
C ASN A 279 4.06 -0.67 -8.06
N PHE A 280 3.55 0.48 -7.66
CA PHE A 280 4.22 1.78 -7.77
C PHE A 280 4.19 2.63 -6.49
N PHE A 281 3.82 2.05 -5.33
CA PHE A 281 3.74 2.82 -4.09
C PHE A 281 5.09 3.51 -3.73
N PRO A 282 6.24 2.83 -3.75
CA PRO A 282 7.56 3.46 -3.56
C PRO A 282 7.81 4.66 -4.47
N GLN A 283 7.53 4.51 -5.77
CA GLN A 283 7.74 5.57 -6.75
C GLN A 283 6.84 6.77 -6.49
N LEU A 284 5.57 6.53 -6.17
CA LEU A 284 4.62 7.58 -5.83
C LEU A 284 5.03 8.32 -4.55
N TYR A 285 5.52 7.59 -3.54
CA TYR A 285 6.08 8.15 -2.31
C TYR A 285 7.26 9.07 -2.61
N GLU A 286 8.23 8.60 -3.40
CA GLU A 286 9.42 9.38 -3.73
C GLU A 286 9.10 10.62 -4.56
N LEU A 287 8.12 10.55 -5.48
CA LEU A 287 7.66 11.72 -6.21
C LEU A 287 7.08 12.81 -5.30
N TYR A 288 6.37 12.41 -4.23
CA TYR A 288 5.76 13.33 -3.28
C TYR A 288 6.77 13.90 -2.28
N PHE A 289 7.56 13.05 -1.63
CA PHE A 289 8.48 13.46 -0.55
C PHE A 289 9.88 13.84 -1.02
N LYS A 290 10.19 13.59 -2.30
CA LYS A 290 11.53 13.77 -2.89
C LYS A 290 12.61 12.95 -2.17
N ASN A 291 12.23 11.83 -1.56
CA ASN A 291 13.12 10.87 -0.91
C ASN A 291 12.48 9.47 -0.90
N SER A 292 13.29 8.44 -0.70
CA SER A 292 12.85 7.02 -0.73
C SER A 292 12.92 6.30 0.62
N PHE A 293 13.22 7.02 1.71
CA PHE A 293 13.34 6.48 3.06
C PHE A 293 12.23 6.99 3.99
N ASN A 294 11.96 6.25 5.06
CA ASN A 294 10.92 6.61 6.02
C ASN A 294 11.26 7.91 6.76
N PHE A 295 10.35 8.88 6.75
CA PHE A 295 10.29 9.86 7.84
C PHE A 295 9.49 9.25 8.99
N THR A 296 9.91 9.44 10.24
CA THR A 296 9.14 8.99 11.40
C THR A 296 8.08 10.02 11.74
N LYS A 297 6.80 9.72 11.47
CA LYS A 297 5.71 10.55 11.96
C LYS A 297 5.50 10.28 13.44
N SER A 298 5.46 11.33 14.27
CA SER A 298 5.23 11.21 15.71
C SER A 298 4.12 12.13 16.19
N PHE A 299 3.45 11.75 17.27
CA PHE A 299 2.29 12.45 17.83
C PHE A 299 2.52 12.80 19.29
N THR A 300 2.02 13.96 19.71
CA THR A 300 1.94 14.35 21.14
C THR A 300 0.53 14.19 21.69
N ARG A 301 -0.47 14.19 20.81
CA ARG A 301 -1.88 13.94 21.12
C ARG A 301 -2.59 13.47 19.86
N GLY A 302 -3.71 12.77 20.02
CA GLY A 302 -4.50 12.35 18.88
C GLY A 302 -5.74 11.57 19.25
N LYS A 303 -6.60 11.43 18.23
CA LYS A 303 -7.76 10.54 18.20
C LYS A 303 -7.58 9.59 17.02
N VAL A 304 -7.69 8.30 17.25
CA VAL A 304 -7.61 7.26 16.23
C VAL A 304 -8.96 6.57 16.15
N ASP A 305 -9.72 6.84 15.09
CA ASP A 305 -11.01 6.20 14.83
C ASP A 305 -10.83 4.94 13.99
N PHE A 306 -11.44 3.83 14.39
CA PHE A 306 -11.36 2.56 13.68
C PHE A 306 -12.63 2.32 12.87
N ALA A 307 -12.45 1.97 11.59
CA ALA A 307 -13.51 1.51 10.71
C ALA A 307 -14.77 2.40 10.59
N ARG A 308 -14.70 3.68 10.98
CA ARG A 308 -15.78 4.66 10.77
C ARG A 308 -16.19 4.72 9.31
N PRO A 309 -17.47 5.02 9.00
CA PRO A 309 -17.91 5.09 7.62
C PRO A 309 -17.17 6.22 6.87
N PRO A 310 -16.97 6.10 5.54
CA PRO A 310 -16.22 7.06 4.75
C PRO A 310 -16.70 8.53 4.82
N GLN A 311 -17.96 8.74 5.18
CA GLN A 311 -18.57 10.05 5.45
C GLN A 311 -17.89 10.75 6.63
N SER A 312 -17.53 9.98 7.66
CA SER A 312 -17.01 10.49 8.93
C SER A 312 -15.47 10.53 8.99
N ASN A 313 -14.78 9.60 8.32
CA ASN A 313 -13.31 9.50 8.40
C ASN A 313 -12.60 9.35 7.04
N GLY A 314 -13.32 9.60 5.95
CA GLY A 314 -12.80 9.43 4.59
C GLY A 314 -12.30 8.01 4.32
N ASN A 315 -11.25 7.89 3.51
CA ASN A 315 -10.64 6.61 3.17
C ASN A 315 -9.68 6.08 4.26
N ARG A 316 -9.83 6.50 5.53
CA ARG A 316 -8.98 6.07 6.63
C ARG A 316 -9.76 5.14 7.57
N LYS A 317 -9.28 3.92 7.72
CA LYS A 317 -9.92 2.90 8.58
C LYS A 317 -9.07 2.46 9.77
N ASN A 318 -7.76 2.75 9.75
CA ASN A 318 -6.77 2.36 10.77
C ASN A 318 -6.73 0.84 11.03
N LEU A 319 -6.86 0.04 9.97
CA LEU A 319 -6.89 -1.43 10.05
C LEU A 319 -5.58 -2.11 9.63
N LEU A 320 -4.66 -1.32 9.07
CA LEU A 320 -3.46 -1.80 8.40
C LEU A 320 -2.30 -1.99 9.39
N ALA A 321 -1.33 -2.81 9.00
CA ALA A 321 -0.11 -2.95 9.77
C ALA A 321 0.64 -1.62 9.94
N PHE A 322 1.45 -1.57 10.99
CA PHE A 322 2.28 -0.43 11.32
C PHE A 322 3.30 -0.14 10.21
N GLU A 323 3.42 1.15 9.87
CA GLU A 323 4.43 1.70 8.96
C GLU A 323 4.99 2.98 9.59
N GLU A 324 6.32 3.16 9.56
CA GLU A 324 7.01 4.27 10.24
C GLU A 324 6.57 5.66 9.75
N TYR A 325 6.32 5.80 8.44
CA TYR A 325 5.84 7.05 7.85
C TYR A 325 4.39 7.39 8.24
N ALA A 326 3.57 6.38 8.53
CA ALA A 326 2.23 6.59 9.05
C ALA A 326 2.27 6.92 10.55
N GLY A 327 3.29 6.40 11.24
CA GLY A 327 3.51 6.56 12.67
C GLY A 327 2.48 5.85 13.54
N MET A 328 1.69 4.96 12.96
CA MET A 328 0.72 4.13 13.68
C MET A 328 0.29 2.91 12.87
N GLY A 329 -0.20 1.87 13.56
CA GLY A 329 -0.80 0.68 12.95
C GLY A 329 -0.68 -0.56 13.82
N TRP A 330 -1.12 -1.69 13.27
CA TRP A 330 -1.15 -2.98 13.98
C TRP A 330 0.17 -3.75 13.88
N GLY A 331 0.60 -4.40 14.96
CA GLY A 331 1.74 -5.33 14.97
C GLY A 331 1.37 -6.70 14.39
N LEU A 332 1.29 -6.82 13.06
CA LEU A 332 0.78 -8.03 12.39
C LEU A 332 1.86 -8.99 11.89
N GLY A 333 3.09 -8.50 11.65
CA GLY A 333 4.24 -9.33 11.30
C GLY A 333 4.01 -10.31 10.14
N VAL A 334 4.84 -11.36 10.08
CA VAL A 334 4.81 -12.39 9.03
C VAL A 334 3.53 -13.25 9.07
N TRP A 335 2.88 -13.40 10.22
CA TRP A 335 1.80 -14.38 10.40
C TRP A 335 0.50 -14.00 9.68
N ASN A 336 0.30 -12.72 9.36
CA ASN A 336 -0.91 -12.20 8.70
C ASN A 336 -0.63 -11.82 7.24
N THR A 337 -1.00 -12.67 6.28
CA THR A 337 -0.78 -12.41 4.84
C THR A 337 -1.57 -11.22 4.28
N ALA A 338 -2.72 -10.90 4.89
CA ALA A 338 -3.55 -9.77 4.49
C ALA A 338 -2.99 -8.43 4.96
N ASP A 339 -2.02 -8.42 5.88
CA ASP A 339 -1.38 -7.23 6.46
C ASP A 339 -2.41 -6.22 7.04
N LYS A 340 -3.52 -6.77 7.54
CA LYS A 340 -4.71 -6.03 7.98
C LYS A 340 -5.53 -6.81 9.00
N VAL A 341 -6.26 -6.12 9.88
CA VAL A 341 -7.26 -6.72 10.77
C VAL A 341 -8.69 -6.63 10.22
N MET A 342 -9.61 -7.43 10.76
CA MET A 342 -11.02 -7.37 10.36
C MET A 342 -11.68 -6.10 10.88
N PHE A 343 -12.87 -5.77 10.38
CA PHE A 343 -13.62 -4.60 10.82
C PHE A 343 -15.13 -4.78 10.69
N CYS A 344 -15.85 -3.83 11.28
CA CYS A 344 -17.26 -3.61 11.01
C CYS A 344 -17.60 -2.13 11.03
N THR A 345 -18.62 -1.78 10.25
CA THR A 345 -19.23 -0.45 10.21
C THR A 345 -20.75 -0.62 10.26
N LYS A 346 -21.42 0.05 11.19
CA LYS A 346 -22.88 0.06 11.33
C LYS A 346 -23.36 1.48 11.58
N GLY A 347 -24.10 2.05 10.62
CA GLY A 347 -24.46 3.47 10.65
C GLY A 347 -23.22 4.35 10.74
N GLU A 348 -23.22 5.29 11.68
CA GLU A 348 -22.09 6.21 11.93
C GLU A 348 -20.95 5.60 12.77
N GLN A 349 -21.12 4.37 13.26
CA GLN A 349 -20.14 3.70 14.12
C GLN A 349 -19.33 2.67 13.34
N GLY A 350 -18.13 2.40 13.83
CA GLY A 350 -17.30 1.30 13.35
C GLY A 350 -16.27 0.88 14.38
N ASN A 351 -15.75 -0.33 14.23
CA ASN A 351 -14.67 -0.86 15.05
C ASN A 351 -13.76 -1.79 14.24
N ALA A 352 -12.50 -1.87 14.67
CA ALA A 352 -11.65 -3.00 14.31
C ALA A 352 -12.17 -4.25 15.05
N ARG A 353 -12.16 -5.39 14.38
CA ARG A 353 -12.56 -6.71 14.90
C ARG A 353 -11.32 -7.58 15.03
N LEU A 354 -11.08 -8.05 16.24
CA LEU A 354 -9.90 -8.84 16.59
C LEU A 354 -10.34 -10.22 17.10
N LYS A 355 -9.67 -11.25 16.62
CA LYS A 355 -9.91 -12.65 16.96
C LYS A 355 -8.60 -13.42 16.90
N LYS A 356 -8.54 -14.58 17.56
CA LYS A 356 -7.39 -15.50 17.44
C LYS A 356 -7.23 -15.98 15.99
N VAL A 357 -8.34 -16.17 15.27
CA VAL A 357 -8.35 -16.45 13.83
C VAL A 357 -9.02 -15.29 13.10
N LEU A 358 -8.26 -14.64 12.21
CA LEU A 358 -8.77 -13.59 11.32
C LEU A 358 -9.17 -14.19 9.98
N PHE A 359 -10.19 -13.59 9.34
CA PHE A 359 -10.66 -13.97 8.00
C PHE A 359 -10.99 -15.47 7.83
N GLY A 360 -11.53 -16.09 8.88
CA GLY A 360 -11.81 -17.52 8.91
C GLY A 360 -12.69 -17.99 7.74
N GLY A 361 -12.31 -19.10 7.11
CA GLY A 361 -12.98 -19.66 5.94
C GLY A 361 -12.63 -19.02 4.60
N SER A 362 -11.54 -18.22 4.54
CA SER A 362 -11.04 -17.60 3.30
C SER A 362 -9.57 -17.91 3.07
N GLU A 363 -9.05 -17.62 1.86
CA GLU A 363 -7.62 -17.70 1.54
C GLU A 363 -6.73 -16.76 2.40
N ALA A 364 -7.34 -15.75 3.05
CA ALA A 364 -6.65 -14.86 3.98
C ALA A 364 -6.71 -15.34 5.44
N GLU A 365 -7.26 -16.52 5.72
CA GLU A 365 -7.34 -17.06 7.07
C GLU A 365 -5.94 -17.11 7.70
N CYS A 366 -5.80 -16.49 8.86
CA CYS A 366 -4.56 -16.52 9.62
C CYS A 366 -4.84 -16.57 11.11
N ARG A 367 -3.98 -17.28 11.83
CA ARG A 367 -4.06 -17.42 13.28
C ARG A 367 -3.01 -16.55 13.94
N ASN A 368 -3.45 -15.60 14.77
CA ASN A 368 -2.56 -14.80 15.60
C ASN A 368 -1.79 -15.74 16.55
N PRO A 369 -0.45 -15.74 16.55
CA PRO A 369 0.35 -16.54 17.48
C PRO A 369 0.05 -16.17 18.94
N ASP A 370 -0.24 -14.90 19.21
CA ASP A 370 -0.47 -14.36 20.54
C ASP A 370 -1.97 -14.29 20.90
N ASN A 371 -2.25 -14.14 22.19
CA ASN A 371 -3.63 -13.94 22.69
C ASN A 371 -3.96 -12.45 22.82
N TYR A 372 -3.22 -11.59 22.14
CA TYR A 372 -3.41 -10.15 22.11
C TYR A 372 -3.00 -9.58 20.76
N PHE A 373 -3.43 -8.35 20.50
CA PHE A 373 -2.97 -7.51 19.39
C PHE A 373 -2.41 -6.22 19.96
N ASP A 374 -1.31 -5.76 19.39
CA ASP A 374 -0.74 -4.46 19.71
C ASP A 374 -1.05 -3.47 18.57
N TYR A 375 -1.59 -2.32 18.95
CA TYR A 375 -1.68 -1.14 18.10
C TYR A 375 -0.65 -0.12 18.57
N GLU A 376 0.33 0.17 17.73
CA GLU A 376 1.43 1.06 18.05
C GLU A 376 1.17 2.46 17.49
N ILE A 377 1.61 3.48 18.22
CA ILE A 377 1.60 4.88 17.81
C ILE A 377 2.95 5.50 18.16
N ASN A 378 3.66 6.02 17.16
CA ASN A 378 4.89 6.75 17.36
C ASN A 378 4.61 8.05 18.14
N VAL A 379 5.24 8.20 19.29
CA VAL A 379 5.11 9.35 20.18
C VAL A 379 6.49 9.79 20.68
N ARG A 380 6.55 10.89 21.44
CA ARG A 380 7.79 11.24 22.14
C ARG A 380 7.87 10.47 23.46
N ASN A 381 9.06 10.31 24.00
CA ASN A 381 9.19 9.84 25.38
C ASN A 381 8.53 10.86 26.32
N GLY A 382 7.75 10.37 27.28
CA GLY A 382 6.97 11.23 28.15
C GLY A 382 5.83 10.49 28.84
N VAL A 383 5.01 11.23 29.56
CA VAL A 383 3.85 10.67 30.24
C VAL A 383 2.58 11.01 29.46
N TYR A 384 1.74 10.01 29.22
CA TYR A 384 0.54 10.11 28.38
C TYR A 384 -0.71 9.73 29.15
N ARG A 385 -1.78 10.49 28.93
CA ARG A 385 -3.15 10.10 29.29
C ARG A 385 -3.76 9.35 28.11
N VAL A 386 -4.30 8.17 28.35
CA VAL A 386 -4.83 7.30 27.30
C VAL A 386 -6.15 6.68 27.74
N ARG A 387 -7.10 6.61 26.83
CA ARG A 387 -8.35 5.85 26.96
C ARG A 387 -8.83 5.35 25.61
N SER A 388 -9.68 4.33 25.60
CA SER A 388 -10.21 3.74 24.38
C SER A 388 -11.70 3.45 24.50
N GLN A 389 -12.40 3.51 23.38
CA GLN A 389 -13.76 2.99 23.25
C GLN A 389 -13.70 1.58 22.70
N VAL A 390 -14.23 0.62 23.44
CA VAL A 390 -14.22 -0.80 23.11
C VAL A 390 -15.62 -1.38 23.02
N GLY A 391 -15.74 -2.52 22.35
CA GLY A 391 -17.02 -3.18 22.10
C GLY A 391 -17.38 -3.17 20.63
N ASP A 392 -18.02 -4.26 20.20
CA ASP A 392 -18.35 -4.48 18.78
C ASP A 392 -19.75 -3.98 18.46
N VAL A 393 -19.89 -3.31 17.31
CA VAL A 393 -21.16 -2.67 16.92
C VAL A 393 -22.25 -3.66 16.48
N GLU A 394 -21.95 -4.95 16.32
CA GLU A 394 -22.95 -5.98 15.97
C GLU A 394 -22.87 -7.26 16.80
N LEU A 395 -21.69 -7.67 17.25
CA LEU A 395 -21.47 -8.97 17.89
C LEU A 395 -21.22 -8.82 19.40
N PRO A 396 -21.54 -9.82 20.22
CA PRO A 396 -21.05 -9.85 21.60
C PRO A 396 -19.53 -9.86 21.61
N SER A 397 -18.93 -9.13 22.53
CA SER A 397 -17.47 -8.94 22.56
C SER A 397 -16.86 -9.16 23.94
N TRP A 398 -15.62 -9.64 23.95
CA TRP A 398 -14.79 -9.75 25.14
C TRP A 398 -13.40 -9.21 24.83
N GLN A 399 -12.89 -8.36 25.71
CA GLN A 399 -11.55 -7.81 25.59
C GLN A 399 -10.99 -7.39 26.94
N LYS A 400 -9.67 -7.56 27.11
CA LYS A 400 -8.89 -6.89 28.15
C LYS A 400 -7.98 -5.86 27.49
N MET A 401 -7.90 -4.67 28.08
CA MET A 401 -7.15 -3.53 27.56
C MET A 401 -5.96 -3.20 28.46
N GLU A 402 -4.80 -3.01 27.85
CA GLU A 402 -3.57 -2.52 28.49
C GLU A 402 -2.95 -1.37 27.67
N TYR A 403 -2.37 -0.40 28.38
CA TYR A 403 -1.60 0.71 27.78
C TYR A 403 -0.22 0.69 28.40
N GLU A 404 0.86 0.54 27.61
CA GLU A 404 2.23 0.43 28.14
C GLU A 404 2.37 -0.60 29.28
N GLY A 405 1.65 -1.73 29.18
CA GLY A 405 1.61 -2.77 30.23
C GLY A 405 0.80 -2.42 31.49
N VAL A 406 0.14 -1.26 31.53
CA VAL A 406 -0.78 -0.88 32.62
C VAL A 406 -2.20 -1.31 32.26
N GLU A 407 -2.79 -2.16 33.09
CA GLU A 407 -4.17 -2.62 32.91
C GLU A 407 -5.18 -1.48 33.03
N ALA A 408 -5.99 -1.32 31.97
CA ALA A 408 -7.04 -0.31 31.93
C ALA A 408 -8.37 -0.88 32.44
N ALA A 409 -8.85 -1.95 31.80
CA ALA A 409 -10.09 -2.63 32.13
C ALA A 409 -10.23 -3.97 31.37
N THR A 410 -11.10 -4.85 31.89
CA THR A 410 -11.61 -6.02 31.17
C THR A 410 -13.12 -5.87 30.98
N TYR A 411 -13.61 -6.13 29.77
CA TYR A 411 -15.02 -6.01 29.42
C TYR A 411 -15.54 -7.27 28.75
N ASN A 412 -16.79 -7.59 29.07
CA ASN A 412 -17.62 -8.58 28.39
C ASN A 412 -18.93 -7.87 28.06
N LEU A 413 -19.11 -7.48 26.81
CA LEU A 413 -20.17 -6.58 26.37
C LEU A 413 -21.16 -7.31 25.47
N ASN A 414 -22.42 -6.90 25.54
CA ASN A 414 -23.45 -7.42 24.67
C ASN A 414 -23.27 -6.93 23.23
N ALA A 415 -23.98 -7.56 22.29
CA ALA A 415 -24.00 -7.15 20.89
C ALA A 415 -24.41 -5.68 20.73
N GLY A 416 -23.60 -4.88 20.03
CA GLY A 416 -23.86 -3.46 19.80
C GLY A 416 -23.56 -2.55 20.98
N GLU A 417 -23.09 -3.09 22.12
CA GLU A 417 -22.71 -2.30 23.28
C GLU A 417 -21.25 -1.84 23.17
N GLN A 418 -21.01 -0.56 23.41
CA GLN A 418 -19.67 0.03 23.44
C GLN A 418 -19.45 0.80 24.74
N LYS A 419 -18.23 0.72 25.27
CA LYS A 419 -17.87 1.35 26.54
C LYS A 419 -16.49 1.99 26.47
N TRP A 420 -16.38 3.16 27.08
CA TRP A 420 -15.10 3.81 27.32
C TRP A 420 -14.38 3.14 28.49
N THR A 421 -13.09 2.89 28.32
CA THR A 421 -12.19 2.55 29.42
C THR A 421 -12.04 3.75 30.37
N SER A 422 -11.62 3.48 31.61
CA SER A 422 -11.07 4.55 32.45
C SER A 422 -9.84 5.16 31.76
N GLU A 423 -9.61 6.46 31.98
CA GLU A 423 -8.37 7.11 31.56
C GLU A 423 -7.22 6.61 32.43
N ARG A 424 -6.11 6.25 31.79
CA ARG A 424 -4.87 5.84 32.45
C ARG A 424 -3.75 6.79 32.10
N VAL A 425 -2.87 6.99 33.07
CA VAL A 425 -1.63 7.76 32.92
C VAL A 425 -0.48 6.76 32.81
N VAL A 426 0.23 6.77 31.69
CA VAL A 426 1.29 5.80 31.37
C VAL A 426 2.55 6.50 30.92
N LYS A 427 3.71 5.85 31.12
CA LYS A 427 5.02 6.39 30.75
C LYS A 427 5.54 5.66 29.52
N VAL A 428 5.83 6.40 28.47
CA VAL A 428 6.45 5.90 27.23
C VAL A 428 7.95 6.22 27.26
N ILE A 429 8.78 5.22 26.97
CA ILE A 429 10.25 5.32 27.07
C ILE A 429 11.01 4.96 25.78
N ASP A 430 10.33 4.32 24.83
CA ASP A 430 10.87 3.79 23.57
C ASP A 430 10.31 4.51 22.33
N ARG A 431 9.64 5.65 22.53
CA ARG A 431 8.96 6.46 21.52
C ARG A 431 7.76 5.77 20.85
N LYS A 432 7.21 4.71 21.46
CA LYS A 432 6.01 4.03 20.96
C LYS A 432 4.98 3.89 22.07
N LEU A 433 3.80 4.48 21.86
CA LEU A 433 2.63 4.20 22.68
C LEU A 433 1.97 2.93 22.14
N THR A 434 1.99 1.89 22.95
CA THR A 434 1.45 0.56 22.68
C THR A 434 0.12 0.39 23.39
N VAL A 435 -0.93 0.21 22.59
CA VAL A 435 -2.26 -0.20 23.06
C VAL A 435 -2.43 -1.69 22.80
N ARG A 436 -2.45 -2.48 23.87
CA ARG A 436 -2.58 -3.93 23.81
C ARG A 436 -4.03 -4.35 24.08
N ILE A 437 -4.58 -5.16 23.18
CA ILE A 437 -5.94 -5.69 23.26
C ILE A 437 -5.89 -7.21 23.29
N TYR A 438 -6.18 -7.79 24.45
CA TYR A 438 -6.30 -9.24 24.59
C TYR A 438 -7.60 -9.72 23.97
N VAL A 439 -7.52 -10.87 23.31
CA VAL A 439 -8.65 -11.53 22.64
C VAL A 439 -8.99 -12.82 23.34
N ASP A 440 -10.22 -13.29 23.15
CA ASP A 440 -10.63 -14.58 23.68
C ASP A 440 -9.75 -15.72 23.09
N PRO A 441 -8.98 -16.44 23.93
CA PRO A 441 -8.09 -17.49 23.45
C PRO A 441 -8.85 -18.68 22.83
N LYS A 442 -10.13 -18.86 23.20
CA LYS A 442 -11.00 -19.89 22.61
C LYS A 442 -11.61 -19.47 21.29
N ASN A 443 -11.43 -18.21 20.89
CA ASN A 443 -11.96 -17.64 19.64
C ASN A 443 -13.51 -17.63 19.55
N GLU A 444 -14.21 -17.73 20.68
CA GLU A 444 -15.68 -17.75 20.75
C GLU A 444 -16.24 -16.32 20.63
N LYS A 445 -15.58 -15.34 21.26
CA LYS A 445 -15.94 -13.92 21.17
C LYS A 445 -14.92 -13.09 20.41
N VAL A 446 -15.40 -12.01 19.78
CA VAL A 446 -14.53 -11.00 19.19
C VAL A 446 -14.05 -10.04 20.28
N ALA A 447 -12.85 -9.49 20.12
CA ALA A 447 -12.48 -8.23 20.75
C ALA A 447 -12.68 -7.09 19.75
N ALA A 448 -13.03 -5.91 20.25
CA ALA A 448 -13.31 -4.77 19.38
C ALA A 448 -12.89 -3.44 19.97
N ILE A 449 -12.35 -2.56 19.11
CA ILE A 449 -11.95 -1.20 19.45
C ILE A 449 -12.43 -0.23 18.36
N SER A 450 -13.05 0.85 18.80
CA SER A 450 -13.59 1.91 17.93
C SER A 450 -12.78 3.18 17.95
N GLU A 451 -12.17 3.50 19.09
CA GLU A 451 -11.46 4.76 19.25
C GLU A 451 -10.31 4.63 20.25
N ILE A 452 -9.17 5.28 19.97
CA ILE A 452 -8.12 5.58 20.94
C ILE A 452 -7.99 7.09 21.04
N VAL A 453 -7.97 7.62 22.27
CA VAL A 453 -7.65 9.01 22.57
C VAL A 453 -6.42 9.03 23.45
N PHE A 454 -5.41 9.82 23.05
CA PHE A 454 -4.18 9.98 23.81
C PHE A 454 -3.69 11.43 23.82
N GLN A 455 -3.04 11.83 24.90
CA GLN A 455 -2.45 13.16 25.05
C GLN A 455 -1.26 13.13 26.01
N GLN A 456 -0.15 13.75 25.61
CA GLN A 456 1.01 13.97 26.46
C GLN A 456 0.62 14.92 27.62
N ALA A 457 0.90 14.49 28.84
CA ALA A 457 0.65 15.24 30.07
C ALA A 457 1.85 16.09 30.49
N TYR A 458 3.07 15.54 30.41
CA TYR A 458 4.34 16.23 30.65
C TYR A 458 5.51 15.49 29.99
#